data_AF-A0A109LET3-F1
#
_entry.id   AF-A0A109LET3-F1
#
_cell.length_a   1.000
_cell.length_b   1.000
_cell.length_c   1.000
_cell.angle_alpha   90.00
_cell.angle_beta   90.00
_cell.angle_gamma   90.00
#
_symmetry.space_group_name_H-M   'P 1'
#
loop_
_entity.id
_entity.type
_entity.pdbx_description
1 polymer ?
#
loop_
_entity_poly.entity_id
_entity_poly.type
_entity_poly.pdbx_seq_one_letter_code
_entity_poly.pdbx_strand_id
1 'polypeptide(L)' 'MGSRLLKVDGRWEAVGEVRHLIAGRLTDLTPLLDGMVVRSRDFH' A
#
# COMPACT_ATOMS: atom_id res chain seq x y z
N MET A 1 8.88 -15.73 -3.27
CA MET A 1 8.33 -14.80 -2.27
C MET A 1 7.07 -14.18 -2.86
N GLY A 2 5.92 -14.28 -2.20
CA GLY A 2 4.63 -13.80 -2.72
C GLY A 2 4.46 -12.29 -2.59
N SER A 3 3.46 -11.73 -3.26
CA SER A 3 3.07 -10.31 -3.11
C SER A 3 2.40 -10.05 -1.76
N ARG A 4 2.56 -8.84 -1.21
CA ARG A 4 1.84 -8.39 0.00
C ARG A 4 0.83 -7.29 -0.35
N LEU A 5 -0.35 -7.33 0.26
CA LEU A 5 -1.34 -6.25 0.17
C LEU A 5 -1.36 -5.49 1.50
N LEU A 6 -0.98 -4.22 1.45
CA LEU A 6 -0.98 -3.36 2.63
C LEU A 6 -1.96 -2.20 2.44
N LYS A 7 -2.81 -1.97 3.43
CA LYS A 7 -3.60 -0.73 3.53
C LYS A 7 -2.81 0.29 4.34
N VAL A 8 -2.74 1.52 3.82
CA VAL A 8 -2.18 2.68 4.53
C VAL A 8 -3.33 3.59 4.96
N ASP A 9 -3.48 3.76 6.27
CA ASP A 9 -4.31 4.83 6.84
C ASP A 9 -3.37 5.97 7.26
N GLY A 10 -3.69 7.18 6.84
CA GLY A 10 -2.79 8.31 7.01
C GLY A 10 -3.48 9.66 6.84
N ARG A 11 -2.71 10.71 7.05
CA ARG A 11 -3.15 12.09 6.83
C ARG A 11 -2.77 12.52 5.42
N TRP A 12 -3.77 12.92 4.65
CA TRP A 12 -3.53 13.55 3.37
C TRP A 12 -3.11 15.00 3.58
N GLU A 13 -2.05 15.41 2.91
CA GLU A 13 -1.58 16.79 2.91
C GLU A 13 -1.31 17.25 1.47
N ALA A 14 -1.54 18.54 1.24
CA ALA A 14 -1.29 19.19 -0.02
C ALA A 14 -0.64 20.56 0.22
N VAL A 15 0.45 20.83 -0.48
CA VAL A 15 1.15 22.11 -0.45
C VAL A 15 1.49 22.50 -1.88
N GLY A 16 0.85 23.55 -2.38
CA GLY A 16 0.87 23.88 -3.81
C GLY A 16 0.34 22.71 -4.63
N GLU A 17 1.12 22.27 -5.61
CA GLU A 17 0.78 21.15 -6.50
C GLU A 17 1.19 19.77 -5.95
N VAL A 18 1.98 19.74 -4.87
CA VAL A 18 2.45 18.49 -4.27
C VAL A 18 1.39 17.94 -3.34
N ARG A 19 1.10 16.65 -3.47
CA ARG A 19 0.18 15.93 -2.60
C ARG A 19 0.87 14.68 -2.09
N HIS A 20 0.86 14.48 -0.78
CA HIS A 20 1.44 13.31 -0.14
C HIS A 20 0.52 12.79 0.96
N LEU A 21 0.61 11.49 1.20
CA LEU A 21 -0.05 10.84 2.32
C LEU A 21 1.00 10.56 3.39
N ILE A 22 0.88 11.20 4.55
CA ILE A 22 1.68 10.85 5.73
C ILE A 22 1.08 9.59 6.34
N ALA A 23 1.80 8.46 6.23
CA ALA A 23 1.36 7.18 6.77
C ALA A 23 1.33 7.21 8.32
N GLY A 24 0.18 6.84 8.90
CA GLY A 24 0.01 6.71 10.36
C GLY A 24 -0.17 5.26 10.81
N ARG A 25 -0.81 4.43 9.99
CA ARG A 25 -1.00 3.01 10.27
C ARG A 25 -0.90 2.18 8.99
N LEU A 26 -0.22 1.05 9.09
CA LEU A 26 -0.17 0.00 8.08
C LEU A 26 -0.97 -1.21 8.57
N THR A 27 -1.87 -1.72 7.75
CA THR A 27 -2.62 -2.95 8.05
C THR A 27 -2.33 -3.98 6.98
N ASP A 28 -1.92 -5.17 7.40
CA ASP A 28 -1.69 -6.30 6.50
C ASP A 28 -3.03 -6.91 6.07
N LEU A 29 -3.31 -6.82 4.77
CA LEU A 29 -4.47 -7.41 4.10
C LEU A 29 -4.05 -8.53 3.14
N THR A 30 -2.80 -9.01 3.21
CA THR A 30 -2.31 -10.16 2.43
C THR A 30 -3.22 -11.39 2.54
N PRO A 31 -3.91 -11.68 3.66
CA PRO A 31 -4.89 -12.77 3.70
C PRO A 31 -6.04 -12.66 2.69
N LEU A 32 -6.39 -11.45 2.22
CA LEU A 32 -7.41 -11.26 1.18
C LEU A 32 -6.92 -11.67 -0.22
N LEU A 33 -5.61 -11.91 -0.37
CA LEU A 33 -5.01 -12.37 -1.62
C LEU A 33 -5.04 -13.89 -1.77
N ASP A 34 -5.57 -14.63 -0.78
CA ASP A 34 -5.60 -16.09 -0.83
C ASP A 34 -6.34 -16.60 -2.09
N GLY A 35 -5.79 -17.63 -2.73
CA GLY A 35 -6.26 -18.15 -4.01
C GLY A 35 -5.97 -17.31 -5.26
N MET A 36 -5.40 -16.10 -5.14
CA MET A 36 -5.00 -15.29 -6.30
C MET A 36 -3.50 -15.46 -6.62
N VAL A 37 -3.16 -15.73 -7.89
CA VAL A 37 -1.76 -15.75 -8.34
C VAL A 37 -1.25 -14.32 -8.50
N VAL A 38 -0.87 -13.69 -7.39
CA VAL A 38 -0.36 -12.30 -7.39
C VAL A 38 1.15 -12.32 -7.59
N ARG A 39 1.60 -11.96 -8.80
CA ARG A 39 3.04 -11.74 -9.07
C ARG A 39 3.45 -10.34 -8.60
N SER A 40 4.51 -10.26 -7.81
CA SER A 40 5.11 -8.98 -7.41
C SER A 40 5.62 -8.29 -8.68
N ARG A 41 5.25 -7.02 -8.87
CA ARG A 41 5.96 -6.14 -9.80
C ARG A 41 6.87 -5.29 -8.94
N ASP A 42 8.16 -5.60 -8.97
CA ASP A 42 9.15 -4.77 -8.32
C ASP A 42 9.24 -3.45 -9.10
N PHE A 43 9.13 -2.33 -8.40
CA PHE A 43 9.32 -0.99 -8.98
C PHE A 43 10.72 -0.52 -8.56
N HIS A 44 11.63 -0.35 -9.53
CA HIS A 44 12.99 0.19 -9.32
C HIS A 44 12.98 1.71 -9.41
#